data_AF-A0A350KM31-F1
#
_entry.id   AF-A0A350KM31-F1
#
_cell.length_a   1.000
_cell.length_b   1.000
_cell.length_c   1.000
_cell.angle_alpha   90.00
_cell.angle_beta   90.00
_cell.angle_gamma   90.00
#
_symmetry.space_group_name_H-M   'P 1'
#
loop_
_entity.id
_entity.type
_entity.pdbx_description
1 polymer ?
#
loop_
_entity_poly.entity_id
_entity_poly.type
_entity_poly.pdbx_seq_one_letter_code
_entity_poly.pdbx_strand_id
1 'polypeptide(L)'
;MKQSGRILAAIELLDEIFSFRQPADNTVNAYFRTRRYIGGGDRREISALVWFVLRRYGRLRLSFGKDPTGREAVAAALRYRGTA
;
A
#
# COMPACT_ATOMS: atom_id res chain seq x y z
N MET A 1 11.46 -4.10 -10.81
CA MET A 1 11.26 -5.40 -10.09
C MET A 1 10.12 -6.19 -10.72
N LYS A 2 9.96 -7.49 -10.41
CA LYS A 2 8.78 -8.28 -10.86
C LYS A 2 7.51 -7.83 -10.14
N GLN A 3 6.33 -8.12 -10.72
CA GLN A 3 5.03 -7.71 -10.18
C GLN A 3 4.80 -8.17 -8.73
N SER A 4 5.19 -9.40 -8.39
CA SER A 4 5.11 -9.92 -7.01
C SER A 4 5.90 -9.08 -6.01
N GLY A 5 7.07 -8.54 -6.40
CA GLY A 5 7.87 -7.64 -5.57
C GLY A 5 7.18 -6.31 -5.29
N ARG A 6 6.44 -5.76 -6.26
CA ARG A 6 5.66 -4.52 -6.06
C ARG A 6 4.50 -4.73 -5.10
N ILE A 7 3.83 -5.87 -5.22
CA ILE A 7 2.73 -6.26 -4.33
C ILE A 7 3.27 -6.40 -2.90
N LEU A 8 4.38 -7.12 -2.71
CA LEU A 8 5.00 -7.27 -1.40
C LEU A 8 5.41 -5.92 -0.80
N ALA A 9 6.05 -5.05 -1.58
CA ALA A 9 6.43 -3.72 -1.12
C ALA A 9 5.23 -2.86 -0.72
N ALA A 10 4.11 -2.94 -1.45
CA ALA A 10 2.89 -2.24 -1.10
C ALA A 10 2.26 -2.77 0.19
N ILE A 11 2.32 -4.09 0.44
CA ILE A 11 1.87 -4.71 1.69
C ILE A 11 2.68 -4.17 2.87
N GLU A 12 4.01 -4.28 2.80
CA GLU A 12 4.91 -3.80 3.87
C GLU A 12 4.72 -2.31 4.16
N LEU A 13 4.61 -1.49 3.11
CA LEU A 13 4.41 -0.06 3.24
C LEU A 13 3.05 0.28 3.86
N LEU A 14 1.99 -0.46 3.51
CA LEU A 14 0.68 -0.26 4.14
C LEU A 14 0.66 -0.72 5.60
N ASP A 15 1.34 -1.82 5.95
CA ASP A 15 1.52 -2.22 7.35
C ASP A 15 2.24 -1.13 8.16
N GLU A 16 3.27 -0.51 7.58
CA GLU A 16 3.97 0.61 8.22
C GLU A 16 3.06 1.84 8.38
N ILE A 17 2.28 2.19 7.35
CA ILE A 17 1.34 3.32 7.39
C ILE A 17 0.23 3.08 8.42
N PHE A 18 -0.32 1.87 8.48
CA PHE A 18 -1.37 1.50 9.44
C PHE A 18 -0.89 1.38 10.88
N SER A 19 0.42 1.46 11.13
CA SER A 19 0.95 1.68 12.48
C SER A 19 0.72 3.11 13.00
N PHE A 20 0.30 4.04 12.12
CA PHE A 20 0.00 5.44 12.42
C PHE A 20 1.08 6.21 13.21
N ARG A 21 2.34 5.77 13.13
CA ARG A 21 3.47 6.41 13.83
C ARG A 21 3.85 7.78 13.26
N GLN A 22 3.51 8.05 12.00
CA GLN A 22 3.75 9.32 11.30
C GLN A 22 2.80 9.45 10.10
N PRO A 23 2.68 10.64 9.48
CA PRO A 23 1.87 10.84 8.28
C PRO A 23 2.26 9.90 7.13
N ALA A 24 1.27 9.46 6.34
CA ALA A 24 1.48 8.50 5.26
C ALA A 24 2.53 8.97 4.24
N ASP A 25 2.51 10.25 3.85
CA ASP A 25 3.49 10.83 2.93
C ASP A 25 4.94 10.69 3.46
N ASN A 26 5.13 10.94 4.76
CA ASN A 26 6.44 10.80 5.40
C ASN A 26 6.88 9.34 5.42
N THR A 27 5.97 8.40 5.73
CA THR A 27 6.26 6.96 5.68
C THR A 27 6.65 6.50 4.28
N VAL A 28 5.92 6.92 3.24
CA VAL A 28 6.23 6.60 1.84
C VAL A 28 7.61 7.12 1.45
N ASN A 29 7.91 8.39 1.80
CA ASN A 29 9.21 9.00 1.53
C ASN A 29 10.35 8.25 2.23
N ALA A 30 10.20 7.92 3.51
CA ALA A 30 11.19 7.16 4.28
C ALA A 30 11.39 5.73 3.72
N TYR A 31 10.31 5.05 3.37
CA TYR A 31 10.33 3.69 2.82
C TYR A 31 11.12 3.63 1.52
N PHE A 32 10.89 4.55 0.58
CA PHE A 32 11.64 4.57 -0.68
C PHE A 32 13.06 5.08 -0.55
N ARG A 33 13.34 6.01 0.38
CA ARG A 33 14.70 6.51 0.61
C ARG A 33 15.64 5.42 1.11
N THR A 34 15.13 4.50 1.94
CA THR A 34 15.89 3.37 2.49
C THR A 34 16.03 2.19 1.53
N ARG A 35 15.20 2.10 0.47
CA ARG A 35 15.16 0.98 -0.49
C ARG A 35 15.57 1.43 -1.91
N ARG A 36 16.88 1.64 -2.11
CA ARG A 36 17.45 2.16 -3.37
C ARG A 36 17.24 1.25 -4.59
N TYR A 37 16.99 -0.04 -4.37
CA TYR A 37 16.69 -1.00 -5.45
C TYR A 37 15.30 -0.79 -6.10
N ILE A 38 14.43 0.00 -5.47
CA ILE A 38 13.12 0.35 -6.02
C ILE A 38 13.28 1.50 -7.01
N GLY A 39 13.27 1.18 -8.30
CA GLY A 39 13.38 2.16 -9.39
C GLY A 39 12.15 3.06 -9.52
N GLY A 40 12.28 4.20 -10.21
CA GLY A 40 11.22 5.22 -10.30
C GLY A 40 9.87 4.71 -10.82
N GLY A 41 9.87 3.84 -11.83
CA GLY A 41 8.65 3.20 -12.33
C GLY A 41 8.00 2.30 -11.29
N ASP A 42 8.79 1.51 -10.56
CA ASP A 42 8.28 0.67 -9.48
C ASP A 42 7.69 1.52 -8.34
N ARG A 43 8.34 2.65 -7.99
CA ARG A 43 7.81 3.60 -6.98
C ARG A 43 6.45 4.12 -7.39
N ARG A 44 6.27 4.52 -8.66
CA ARG A 44 4.99 5.00 -9.19
C ARG A 44 3.89 3.95 -9.03
N GLU A 45 4.15 2.71 -9.42
CA GLU A 45 3.19 1.60 -9.32
C GLU A 45 2.82 1.27 -7.85
N ILE A 46 3.83 1.18 -6.98
CA ILE A 46 3.64 0.92 -5.55
C ILE A 46 2.81 2.06 -4.92
N SER A 47 3.20 3.32 -5.13
CA SER A 47 2.46 4.48 -4.63
C SER A 47 1.03 4.51 -5.16
N ALA A 48 0.81 4.21 -6.44
CA ALA A 48 -0.53 4.18 -7.00
C ALA A 48 -1.42 3.16 -6.27
N LEU A 49 -0.90 1.98 -5.94
CA LEU A 49 -1.62 0.96 -5.17
C LEU A 49 -1.88 1.40 -3.72
N VAL A 50 -0.85 1.91 -3.03
CA VAL A 50 -0.96 2.42 -1.66
C VAL A 50 -2.01 3.51 -1.56
N TRP A 51 -1.96 4.54 -2.41
CA TRP A 51 -2.93 5.64 -2.38
C TRP A 51 -4.35 5.21 -2.74
N PHE A 52 -4.50 4.20 -3.61
CA PHE A 52 -5.81 3.63 -3.91
C PHE A 52 -6.45 2.97 -2.69
N VAL A 53 -5.64 2.28 -1.88
CA VAL A 53 -6.04 1.70 -0.59
C VAL A 53 -6.40 2.80 0.40
N LEU A 54 -5.51 3.77 0.61
CA LEU A 54 -5.70 4.82 1.61
C LEU A 54 -6.96 5.65 1.35
N ARG A 55 -7.25 5.99 0.10
CA ARG A 55 -8.51 6.67 -0.30
C ARG A 55 -9.78 5.85 -0.03
N ARG A 56 -9.65 4.56 0.27
CA ARG A 56 -10.75 3.63 0.58
C ARG A 56 -10.67 3.10 2.01
N TYR A 57 -9.72 3.56 2.81
CA TYR A 57 -9.42 2.98 4.12
C TYR A 57 -10.65 2.89 5.03
N GLY A 58 -11.45 3.95 5.13
CA GLY A 58 -12.69 3.94 5.93
C GLY A 58 -13.69 2.87 5.47
N ARG A 59 -13.88 2.71 4.15
CA ARG A 59 -14.75 1.66 3.60
C ARG A 59 -14.19 0.26 3.86
N LEU A 60 -12.89 0.07 3.67
CA LEU A 60 -12.22 -1.20 3.95
C LEU A 60 -12.39 -1.59 5.42
N ARG A 61 -12.14 -0.65 6.34
CA ARG A 61 -12.29 -0.85 7.78
C ARG A 61 -13.71 -1.28 8.16
N LEU A 62 -14.72 -0.65 7.57
CA LEU A 62 -16.13 -1.05 7.75
C LEU A 62 -16.40 -2.45 7.20
N SER A 63 -15.93 -2.76 5.99
CA SER A 63 -16.13 -4.08 5.37
C SER A 63 -15.45 -5.22 6.13
N PHE A 64 -14.27 -4.97 6.72
CA PHE A 64 -13.56 -5.96 7.53
C PHE A 64 -14.03 -5.99 9.00
N GLY A 65 -14.76 -4.98 9.47
CA GLY A 65 -15.12 -4.83 10.88
C GLY A 65 -13.94 -4.56 11.83
N LYS A 66 -12.76 -4.25 11.27
CA LYS A 66 -11.50 -4.00 11.98
C LYS A 66 -10.54 -3.19 11.11
N ASP A 67 -9.45 -2.72 11.70
CA ASP A 67 -8.37 -2.15 10.91
C ASP A 67 -7.70 -3.24 10.06
N PRO A 68 -7.66 -3.09 8.72
CA PRO A 68 -7.08 -4.10 7.86
C PRO A 68 -5.55 -4.09 7.98
N THR A 69 -4.94 -5.27 7.86
CA THR A 69 -3.51 -5.40 7.57
C THR A 69 -3.22 -4.91 6.14
N GLY A 70 -1.95 -4.61 5.85
CA GLY A 70 -1.50 -4.28 4.50
C GLY A 70 -1.84 -5.38 3.49
N ARG A 71 -1.74 -6.64 3.89
CA ARG A 71 -2.10 -7.79 3.04
C ARG A 71 -3.59 -7.82 2.70
N GLU A 72 -4.46 -7.70 3.70
CA GLU A 72 -5.91 -7.67 3.49
C GLU A 72 -6.33 -6.48 2.61
N ALA A 73 -5.74 -5.31 2.86
CA ALA A 73 -6.04 -4.10 2.11
C ALA A 73 -5.59 -4.19 0.64
N VAL A 74 -4.39 -4.74 0.39
CA VAL A 74 -3.89 -4.96 -0.98
C VAL A 74 -4.73 -6.02 -1.70
N ALA A 75 -5.05 -7.13 -1.05
CA ALA A 75 -5.90 -8.17 -1.65
C ALA A 75 -7.27 -7.60 -2.06
N ALA A 76 -7.91 -6.82 -1.18
CA ALA A 76 -9.15 -6.13 -1.49
C ALA A 76 -8.96 -5.15 -2.66
N ALA A 77 -7.90 -4.35 -2.67
CA ALA A 77 -7.64 -3.38 -3.74
C ALA A 77 -7.42 -4.04 -5.11
N LEU A 78 -6.72 -5.18 -5.16
CA LEU A 78 -6.52 -5.92 -6.41
C LEU A 78 -7.83 -6.48 -6.96
N ARG A 79 -8.73 -6.97 -6.08
CA ARG A 79 -10.08 -7.39 -6.46
C ARG A 79 -10.89 -6.23 -7.04
N TYR A 80 -10.81 -5.04 -6.44
CA TYR A 80 -11.52 -3.85 -6.94
C TYR A 80 -10.94 -3.28 -8.24
N ARG A 81 -9.64 -3.49 -8.51
CA ARG A 81 -8.98 -3.01 -9.74
C ARG A 81 -9.19 -3.94 -10.93
N GLY A 82 -9.31 -5.25 -10.70
CA GLY A 82 -9.52 -6.24 -11.76
C GLY A 82 -10.99 -6.41 -12.18
N THR A 83 -11.91 -5.61 -11.64
CA THR A 83 -13.36 -5.67 -11.91
C THR A 83 -13.87 -4.43 -12.65
N ALA A 84 -12.98 -3.64 -13.25
CA ALA A 84 -13.30 -2.50 -14.11
C ALA A 84 -12.76 -2.73 -15.52
#